data_AF-A0A8F5P508-F1
#
_entry.id   AF-A0A8F5P508-F1
#
_cell.length_a   1.000
_cell.length_b   1.000
_cell.length_c   1.000
_cell.angle_alpha   90.00
_cell.angle_beta   90.00
_cell.angle_gamma   90.00
#
_symmetry.space_group_name_H-M   'P 1'
#
loop_
_entity.id
_entity.type
_entity.pdbx_description
1 polymer ?
#
loop_
_entity_poly.entity_id
_entity_poly.type
_entity_poly.pdbx_seq_one_letter_code
_entity_poly.pdbx_strand_id
1 'polypeptide(L)'
;MKGISCRGKHICFGKYALQALEPAWITARQIEAGRRAMTRYVRRGGKIWIRIFPDKPVTVRPTETRMGSGKGSPEYWVSVVKPGRILYEMSGVSKTVAKAAIKIAACKMPIRTQFVVSG
;
A
#
# COMPACT_ATOMS: atom_id res chain seq x y z
N MET A 1 10.61 -10.61 4.06
CA MET A 1 9.71 -10.94 5.19
C MET A 1 9.08 -12.28 4.90
N LYS A 2 9.21 -13.29 5.77
CA LYS A 2 8.73 -14.65 5.46
C LYS A 2 7.28 -14.86 5.95
N GLY A 3 6.56 -15.71 5.24
CA GLY A 3 5.19 -16.14 5.55
C GLY A 3 4.07 -15.26 4.96
N ILE A 4 2.84 -15.72 5.17
CA ILE A 4 1.60 -15.09 4.70
C ILE A 4 1.05 -14.14 5.79
N SER A 5 0.35 -13.10 5.38
CA SER A 5 -0.37 -12.23 6.32
C SER A 5 -1.59 -12.96 6.92
N CYS A 6 -1.54 -13.35 8.18
CA CYS A 6 -2.70 -13.93 8.86
C CYS A 6 -3.80 -12.90 9.15
N ARG A 7 -3.40 -11.64 9.41
CA ARG A 7 -4.29 -10.53 9.79
C ARG A 7 -4.43 -9.50 8.67
N GLY A 8 -5.61 -8.92 8.50
CA GLY A 8 -5.90 -7.93 7.46
C GLY A 8 -5.83 -8.48 6.04
N LYS A 9 -6.14 -9.78 5.88
CA LYS A 9 -6.34 -10.44 4.58
C LYS A 9 -7.77 -10.32 4.05
N HIS A 10 -8.71 -10.00 4.92
CA HIS A 10 -10.12 -9.83 4.60
C HIS A 10 -10.46 -8.36 4.34
N ILE A 11 -11.42 -8.14 3.45
CA ILE A 11 -12.05 -6.86 3.19
C ILE A 11 -13.00 -6.57 4.36
N CYS A 12 -12.89 -5.40 4.99
CA CYS A 12 -13.70 -5.08 6.18
C CYS A 12 -14.62 -3.87 6.00
N PHE A 13 -14.28 -2.94 5.09
CA PHE A 13 -14.99 -1.66 4.94
C PHE A 13 -15.56 -1.49 3.53
N GLY A 14 -14.79 -1.83 2.51
CA GLY A 14 -15.17 -1.65 1.11
C GLY A 14 -15.85 -2.86 0.47
N LYS A 15 -16.18 -2.71 -0.83
CA LYS A 15 -16.67 -3.80 -1.69
C LYS A 15 -15.58 -4.35 -2.62
N TYR A 16 -14.58 -3.54 -2.95
CA TYR A 16 -13.45 -3.90 -3.80
C TYR A 16 -12.15 -3.58 -3.10
N ALA A 17 -11.10 -4.37 -3.35
CA ALA A 17 -9.82 -4.19 -2.67
C ALA A 17 -8.61 -4.48 -3.56
N LEU A 18 -7.49 -3.86 -3.20
CA LEU A 18 -6.15 -4.17 -3.73
C LEU A 18 -5.40 -5.03 -2.71
N GLN A 19 -5.08 -6.27 -3.07
CA GLN A 19 -4.33 -7.22 -2.24
C GLN A 19 -2.88 -7.33 -2.71
N ALA A 20 -1.94 -7.39 -1.77
CA ALA A 20 -0.52 -7.65 -2.05
C ALA A 20 -0.25 -9.13 -2.31
N LEU A 21 0.50 -9.45 -3.37
CA LEU A 21 0.92 -10.82 -3.68
C LEU A 21 2.36 -11.13 -3.24
N GLU A 22 3.18 -10.09 -3.06
CA GLU A 22 4.59 -10.22 -2.75
C GLU A 22 4.96 -9.52 -1.42
N PRO A 23 5.98 -9.99 -0.71
CA PRO A 23 6.48 -9.33 0.49
C PRO A 23 7.32 -8.11 0.12
N ALA A 24 7.00 -6.92 0.66
CA ALA A 24 7.79 -5.71 0.46
C ALA A 24 7.64 -4.68 1.57
N TRP A 25 8.49 -3.65 1.53
CA TRP A 25 8.35 -2.43 2.31
C TRP A 25 7.72 -1.37 1.42
N ILE A 26 6.59 -0.82 1.86
CA ILE A 26 5.88 0.23 1.14
C ILE A 26 6.10 1.54 1.88
N THR A 27 6.65 2.53 1.18
CA THR A 27 6.92 3.86 1.75
C THR A 27 5.63 4.68 1.85
N ALA A 28 5.60 5.64 2.78
CA ALA A 28 4.50 6.60 2.89
C ALA A 28 4.17 7.30 1.55
N ARG A 29 5.20 7.63 0.76
CA ARG A 29 5.07 8.27 -0.55
C ARG A 29 4.34 7.39 -1.57
N GLN A 30 4.62 6.08 -1.58
CA GLN A 30 3.94 5.13 -2.47
C GLN A 30 2.47 4.95 -2.07
N ILE A 31 2.20 4.88 -0.76
CA ILE A 31 0.82 4.80 -0.23
C ILE A 31 0.02 6.03 -0.69
N GLU A 32 0.59 7.22 -0.51
CA GLU A 32 -0.09 8.46 -0.89
C GLU A 32 -0.25 8.60 -2.41
N ALA A 33 0.76 8.19 -3.19
CA ALA A 33 0.66 8.19 -4.66
C ALA A 33 -0.47 7.27 -5.16
N GLY A 34 -0.61 6.08 -4.57
CA GLY A 34 -1.70 5.15 -4.89
C GLY A 34 -3.07 5.72 -4.53
N ARG A 35 -3.23 6.24 -3.31
CA ARG A 35 -4.47 6.88 -2.85
C ARG A 35 -4.87 8.06 -3.74
N ARG A 36 -3.94 8.96 -4.05
CA ARG A 36 -4.18 10.13 -4.91
C ARG A 36 -4.56 9.72 -6.33
N ALA A 37 -3.93 8.68 -6.88
CA ALA A 37 -4.25 8.18 -8.21
C ALA A 37 -5.67 7.59 -8.28
N MET A 38 -6.07 6.77 -7.30
CA MET A 38 -7.44 6.26 -7.22
C MET A 38 -8.46 7.39 -7.06
N THR A 39 -8.22 8.30 -6.12
CA THR A 39 -9.13 9.42 -5.85
C THR A 39 -9.33 10.28 -7.10
N ARG A 40 -8.26 10.55 -7.85
CA ARG A 40 -8.34 11.32 -9.10
C ARG A 40 -9.15 10.61 -10.17
N TYR A 41 -8.98 9.29 -10.31
CA TYR A 41 -9.71 8.50 -11.31
C TYR A 41 -11.21 8.43 -10.98
N VAL A 42 -11.54 8.22 -9.71
CA VAL A 42 -12.93 8.08 -9.25
C VAL A 42 -13.62 9.45 -9.09
N ARG A 43 -12.87 10.54 -8.99
CA ARG A 43 -13.34 11.93 -8.86
C ARG A 43 -14.22 12.12 -7.61
N ARG A 44 -15.54 12.26 -7.78
CA ARG A 44 -16.54 12.42 -6.71
C ARG A 44 -17.19 11.08 -6.30
N GLY A 45 -16.83 9.98 -6.95
CA GLY A 45 -17.41 8.68 -6.66
C GLY A 45 -16.80 8.02 -5.44
N GLY A 46 -17.63 7.35 -4.66
CA GLY A 46 -17.20 6.33 -3.71
C GLY A 46 -16.39 6.79 -2.50
N LYS A 47 -15.99 5.80 -1.71
CA LYS A 47 -15.15 5.92 -0.52
C LYS A 47 -13.92 5.05 -0.71
N ILE A 48 -12.76 5.54 -0.27
CA ILE A 48 -11.48 4.83 -0.34
C ILE A 48 -10.92 4.72 1.08
N TRP A 49 -10.51 3.52 1.48
CA TRP A 49 -9.82 3.27 2.74
C TRP A 49 -8.40 2.80 2.47
N ILE A 50 -7.48 3.26 3.31
CA ILE A 50 -6.09 2.79 3.35
C ILE A 50 -6.00 1.80 4.50
N ARG A 51 -5.61 0.55 4.23
CA ARG A 51 -5.55 -0.54 5.23
C ARG A 51 -4.17 -0.74 5.85
N ILE A 52 -3.19 0.03 5.40
CA ILE A 52 -1.80 -0.02 5.85
C ILE A 52 -1.33 1.38 6.28
N PHE A 53 -0.37 1.42 7.19
CA PHE A 53 0.16 2.66 7.75
C PHE A 53 1.68 2.53 7.90
N PRO A 54 2.47 3.55 7.54
CA PRO A 54 3.92 3.51 7.67
C PRO A 54 4.35 3.83 9.10
N ASP A 55 4.44 2.81 9.94
CA ASP A 55 4.80 2.88 11.35
C ASP A 55 6.29 2.61 11.62
N LYS A 56 6.97 1.87 10.73
CA LYS A 56 8.36 1.47 10.95
C LYS A 56 9.35 2.53 10.42
N PRO A 57 10.22 3.11 11.26
CA PRO A 57 11.27 4.02 10.82
C PRO A 57 12.42 3.28 10.11
N VAL A 58 13.00 3.92 9.09
CA VAL A 58 14.18 3.46 8.36
C VAL A 58 15.28 4.52 8.48
N THR A 59 16.46 4.09 8.96
CA THR A 59 17.61 4.97 9.16
C THR A 59 18.57 4.92 7.98
N VAL A 60 19.14 6.06 7.61
CA VAL A 60 20.13 6.19 6.52
C VAL A 60 21.33 6.98 7.04
N ARG A 61 22.52 6.68 6.53
CA ARG A 61 23.73 7.47 6.80
C ARG A 61 23.94 8.47 5.67
N PRO A 62 24.39 9.70 5.95
CA PRO A 62 24.68 10.68 4.90
C PRO A 62 25.75 10.16 3.94
N THR A 63 25.69 10.64 2.69
CA THR A 63 26.73 10.41 1.68
C THR A 63 28.08 10.91 2.20
N GLU A 64 29.19 10.29 1.75
CA GLU A 64 30.57 10.66 2.13
C GLU A 64 30.95 10.41 3.60
N THR A 65 30.13 9.68 4.36
CA THR A 65 30.48 9.25 5.74
C THR A 65 31.12 7.86 5.77
N ARG A 66 32.17 7.68 6.58
CA ARG A 66 32.80 6.36 6.78
C ARG A 66 31.92 5.43 7.63
N MET A 67 32.14 4.13 7.50
CA MET A 67 31.51 3.13 8.38
C MET A 67 32.03 3.27 9.82
N GLY A 68 31.19 2.94 10.81
CA GLY A 68 31.48 3.15 12.25
C GLY A 68 30.69 4.31 12.88
N SER A 69 31.02 4.73 14.10
CA SER A 69 30.48 5.94 14.78
C SER A 69 28.96 5.99 15.05
N GLY A 70 28.28 4.83 15.15
CA GLY A 70 26.87 4.75 15.56
C GLY A 70 25.88 4.58 14.41
N LYS A 71 24.57 4.62 14.71
CA LYS A 71 23.49 4.43 13.71
C LYS A 71 23.10 5.77 13.09
N GLY A 72 22.75 5.77 11.80
CA GLY A 72 22.27 6.98 11.11
C GLY A 72 20.90 7.46 11.61
N SER A 73 20.47 8.61 11.12
CA SER A 73 19.18 9.22 11.46
C SER A 73 18.02 8.54 10.72
N PRO A 74 16.80 8.48 11.31
CA PRO A 74 15.60 8.05 10.61
C PRO A 74 15.25 9.03 9.47
N GLU A 75 15.22 8.56 8.22
CA GLU A 75 14.87 9.40 7.06
C GLU A 75 13.42 9.23 6.61
N TYR A 76 12.90 7.99 6.63
CA TYR A 76 11.56 7.72 6.14
C TYR A 76 10.91 6.56 6.88
N TRP A 77 9.59 6.46 6.74
CA TRP A 77 8.76 5.43 7.34
C TRP A 77 8.21 4.48 6.28
N VAL A 78 8.17 3.21 6.64
CA VAL A 78 7.67 2.13 5.79
C VAL A 78 6.59 1.35 6.50
N SER A 79 5.59 0.92 5.74
CA SER A 79 4.69 -0.16 6.14
C SER A 79 5.30 -1.46 5.68
N VAL A 80 5.38 -2.45 6.56
CA VAL A 80 5.84 -3.78 6.16
C VAL A 80 4.67 -4.66 5.73
N VAL A 81 4.73 -5.16 4.51
CA VAL A 81 3.65 -5.91 3.87
C VAL A 81 4.08 -7.34 3.57
N LYS A 82 3.18 -8.29 3.84
CA LYS A 82 3.30 -9.71 3.48
C LYS A 82 2.25 -10.08 2.43
N PRO A 83 2.47 -11.16 1.65
CA PRO A 83 1.46 -11.70 0.75
C PRO A 83 0.11 -11.92 1.44
N GLY A 84 -0.97 -11.60 0.74
CA GLY A 84 -2.35 -11.71 1.20
C GLY A 84 -2.89 -10.47 1.94
N ARG A 85 -2.03 -9.49 2.28
CA ARG A 85 -2.46 -8.27 2.98
C ARG A 85 -3.25 -7.34 2.04
N ILE A 86 -4.37 -6.80 2.53
CA ILE A 86 -5.12 -5.76 1.83
C ILE A 86 -4.44 -4.39 2.02
N LEU A 87 -4.23 -3.67 0.92
CA LEU A 87 -3.60 -2.34 0.88
C LEU A 87 -4.64 -1.23 0.86
N TYR A 88 -5.61 -1.35 -0.05
CA TYR A 88 -6.70 -0.39 -0.21
C TYR A 88 -8.03 -1.09 -0.33
N GLU A 89 -9.07 -0.37 0.09
CA GLU A 89 -10.45 -0.75 -0.14
C GLU A 89 -11.23 0.39 -0.76
N MET A 90 -12.28 0.04 -1.50
CA MET A 90 -13.13 0.98 -2.20
C MET A 90 -14.58 0.53 -2.19
N SER A 91 -15.51 1.49 -2.07
CA SER A 91 -16.95 1.28 -2.15
C SER A 91 -17.63 2.43 -2.88
N GLY A 92 -18.90 2.26 -3.28
CA GLY A 92 -19.72 3.30 -3.91
C GLY A 92 -19.39 3.57 -5.39
N VAL A 93 -18.87 2.57 -6.10
CA VAL A 93 -18.57 2.62 -7.54
C VAL A 93 -18.94 1.31 -8.24
N SER A 94 -19.11 1.35 -9.56
CA SER A 94 -19.30 0.14 -10.36
C SER A 94 -18.01 -0.69 -10.43
N LYS A 95 -18.13 -2.01 -10.68
CA LYS A 95 -17.00 -2.94 -10.75
C LYS A 95 -15.98 -2.55 -11.82
N THR A 96 -16.43 -2.02 -12.96
CA THR A 96 -15.58 -1.58 -14.07
C THR A 96 -14.69 -0.40 -13.65
N VAL A 97 -15.29 0.61 -13.03
CA VAL A 97 -14.57 1.79 -12.50
C VAL A 97 -13.62 1.37 -11.39
N ALA A 98 -14.06 0.51 -10.46
CA ALA A 98 -13.22 0.02 -9.37
C ALA A 98 -11.98 -0.73 -9.89
N LYS A 99 -12.16 -1.61 -10.87
CA LYS A 99 -11.06 -2.38 -11.48
C LYS A 99 -10.04 -1.48 -12.15
N ALA A 100 -10.50 -0.46 -12.89
CA ALA A 100 -9.61 0.49 -13.55
C ALA A 100 -8.85 1.38 -12.53
N ALA A 101 -9.54 1.90 -11.52
CA ALA A 101 -8.94 2.69 -10.45
C ALA A 101 -7.86 1.89 -9.68
N ILE A 102 -8.18 0.65 -9.30
CA ILE A 102 -7.26 -0.24 -8.58
C ILE A 102 -6.06 -0.62 -9.46
N LYS A 103 -6.26 -0.79 -10.78
CA LYS A 103 -5.14 -1.04 -11.71
C LYS A 103 -4.17 0.14 -11.76
N ILE A 104 -4.67 1.38 -11.74
CA ILE A 104 -3.79 2.57 -11.69
C ILE A 104 -3.05 2.65 -10.36
N ALA A 105 -3.70 2.30 -9.25
CA ALA A 105 -3.08 2.24 -7.93
C ALA A 105 -1.94 1.20 -7.88
N ALA A 106 -2.17 0.03 -8.48
CA ALA A 106 -1.18 -1.04 -8.59
C ALA A 106 0.09 -0.57 -9.29
N CYS A 107 -0.01 0.24 -10.35
CA CYS A 107 1.16 0.82 -11.04
C CYS A 107 2.01 1.76 -10.16
N LYS A 108 1.52 2.18 -8.99
CA LYS A 108 2.28 2.98 -8.01
C LYS A 108 2.87 2.14 -6.88
N MET A 109 2.53 0.85 -6.83
CA MET A 109 3.06 -0.07 -5.82
C MET A 109 4.35 -0.72 -6.34
N PRO A 110 5.32 -0.99 -5.45
CA PRO A 110 6.57 -1.66 -5.82
C PRO A 110 6.43 -3.19 -5.96
N ILE A 111 5.20 -3.73 -5.92
CA ILE A 111 4.93 -5.17 -5.84
C ILE A 111 3.80 -5.59 -6.77
N ARG A 112 3.76 -6.89 -7.07
CA ARG A 112 2.58 -7.51 -7.70
C ARG A 112 1.40 -7.49 -6.75
N THR A 113 0.23 -7.22 -7.32
CA THR A 113 -1.02 -7.05 -6.59
C THR A 113 -2.19 -7.71 -7.31
N GLN A 114 -3.24 -8.05 -6.58
CA GLN A 114 -4.47 -8.65 -7.09
C GLN A 114 -5.68 -7.76 -6.77
N PHE A 115 -6.63 -7.71 -7.71
CA PHE A 115 -7.95 -7.13 -7.47
C PHE A 115 -8.87 -8.18 -6.84
N VAL A 116 -9.48 -7.84 -5.71
CA VAL A 116 -10.37 -8.73 -4.95
C VAL A 116 -11.73 -8.05 -4.79
N VAL A 117 -12.80 -8.84 -4.84
CA VAL A 117 -14.17 -8.40 -4.58
C VAL A 117 -14.60 -8.99 -3.25
N SER A 118 -15.35 -8.24 -2.45
CA SER A 118 -16.02 -8.78 -1.27
C SER A 118 -16.94 -9.91 -1.71
N GLY A 119 -16.81 -11.05 -1.03
CA GLY A 119 -17.86 -12.05 -1.00
C GLY A 119 -19.11 -11.49 -0.34
#